data_AF-A0A6P5ZXU5-F1
#
_entry.id   AF-A0A6P5ZXU5-F1
#
_cell.length_a   1.000
_cell.length_b   1.000
_cell.length_c   1.000
_cell.angle_alpha   90.00
_cell.angle_beta   90.00
_cell.angle_gamma   90.00
#
_symmetry.space_group_name_H-M   'P 1'
#
loop_
_entity.id
_entity.type
_entity.pdbx_description
1 polymer ?
#
loop_
_entity_poly.entity_id
_entity_poly.type
_entity_poly.pdbx_seq_one_letter_code
_entity_poly.pdbx_strand_id
1 'polypeptide(L)'
;MAVSSVPIFNSLKPPSASLIACSTVHSRSPSSLGYNSFWVKGGFVCSSVSESSRVRAIVRDKGERTEDHPLVGDLVDNVGNKQVLWPRLPERDFAGTPYVPVYVMLPLGVVDMNCELVEKEGLVDQLRILKSVNVDGVMVDCWWGIVEAHMPQVYNWSGYKRLFHIVRDLGLKLQVVMSFHECGGNVGDDVHIPLPRWVREIGQSNPDIYFADREGRKNSECLTWGIDKERVLKGRTAVEVYFDYMRSFRVEFDEFFVDGVISEIELGLGPCGELRYPSYPAKHGWRYPGIGEFQCYDKYLMKSLSKAAEIRGHSFWARGPDNAGSYNSAPHETGFFRDGGDYDSYYGRFFLNWYSQVLVDHGDRVLALANLAFEGTCIAAKLSGIHWWYKTASHAAELTAGFHNPANRDGYAPIAVMLKKHGVALNFTCVELRTLDQHEDFPEALADPEGLVWQVLNAAWDVSILVASENALPCYDREGYNKILENAKPRNDPDGRHLSAFTYLRLSPVLMERHNFAEFERFVKRMHGEAVPDLQLFPNEKPATPDGKDGQVAA
;
A
#
# COMPACT_ATOMS: atom_id res chain seq x y z
N MET A 1 -8.34 -31.20 44.85
CA MET A 1 -9.49 -32.01 45.30
C MET A 1 -10.53 -32.01 44.17
N ALA A 2 -11.31 -33.07 44.02
CA ALA A 2 -12.08 -33.33 42.78
C ALA A 2 -13.50 -32.73 42.79
N VAL A 3 -13.90 -32.19 41.63
CA VAL A 3 -15.30 -32.09 41.15
C VAL A 3 -15.19 -32.28 39.62
N SER A 4 -15.42 -33.49 39.10
CA SER A 4 -16.72 -34.08 38.74
C SER A 4 -17.39 -33.39 37.54
N SER A 5 -17.54 -34.14 36.45
CA SER A 5 -18.06 -33.72 35.16
C SER A 5 -19.48 -34.24 34.92
N VAL A 6 -20.35 -33.44 34.29
CA VAL A 6 -21.58 -33.89 33.62
C VAL A 6 -21.81 -33.02 32.36
N PRO A 7 -22.01 -33.61 31.17
CA PRO A 7 -22.38 -32.88 29.96
C PRO A 7 -23.91 -32.85 29.78
N ILE A 8 -24.44 -31.78 29.17
CA ILE A 8 -25.82 -31.75 28.66
C ILE A 8 -25.80 -31.25 27.21
N PHE A 9 -26.10 -32.16 26.28
CA PHE A 9 -26.59 -31.79 24.95
C PHE A 9 -28.08 -31.47 25.07
N ASN A 10 -28.54 -30.40 24.42
CA ASN A 10 -29.92 -30.38 23.94
C ASN A 10 -30.05 -29.57 22.64
N SER A 11 -30.97 -30.02 21.79
CA SER A 11 -31.05 -29.64 20.38
C SER A 11 -32.08 -28.54 20.14
N LEU A 12 -31.70 -27.47 19.43
CA LEU A 12 -32.64 -26.54 18.80
C LEU A 12 -32.18 -26.23 17.37
N LYS A 13 -33.10 -26.35 16.42
CA LYS A 13 -32.90 -26.01 15.00
C LYS A 13 -32.97 -24.49 14.80
N PRO A 14 -32.15 -23.89 13.92
CA PRO A 14 -32.40 -22.55 13.43
C PRO A 14 -33.58 -22.52 12.42
N PRO A 15 -34.31 -21.40 12.30
CA PRO A 15 -35.38 -21.26 11.33
C PRO A 15 -34.84 -20.98 9.92
N SER A 16 -35.61 -21.38 8.91
CA SER A 16 -35.34 -21.15 7.50
C SER A 16 -35.59 -19.68 7.10
N ALA A 17 -34.57 -19.01 6.54
CA ALA A 17 -34.74 -17.79 5.77
C ALA A 17 -34.62 -18.12 4.27
N SER A 18 -35.61 -17.71 3.49
CA SER A 18 -35.73 -17.99 2.06
C SER A 18 -34.93 -17.02 1.20
N LEU A 19 -33.93 -17.52 0.46
CA LEU A 19 -33.29 -16.79 -0.64
C LEU A 19 -33.90 -17.22 -1.97
N ILE A 20 -34.35 -16.25 -2.76
CA ILE A 20 -34.87 -16.46 -4.11
C ILE A 20 -33.68 -16.68 -5.05
N ALA A 21 -33.56 -17.88 -5.60
CA ALA A 21 -32.53 -18.21 -6.56
C ALA A 21 -32.99 -17.92 -7.99
N CYS A 22 -32.31 -17.00 -8.69
CA CYS A 22 -32.30 -16.98 -10.15
C CYS A 22 -31.20 -17.92 -10.64
N SER A 23 -31.59 -19.05 -11.23
CA SER A 23 -30.69 -20.08 -11.74
C SER A 23 -30.37 -19.89 -13.23
N THR A 24 -29.10 -19.98 -13.60
CA THR A 24 -28.72 -20.35 -14.98
C THR A 24 -27.48 -21.25 -15.02
N VAL A 25 -27.76 -22.55 -15.06
CA VAL A 25 -27.05 -23.60 -15.82
C VAL A 25 -25.54 -23.81 -15.57
N HIS A 26 -25.23 -24.89 -14.84
CA HIS A 26 -23.95 -25.59 -14.97
C HIS A 26 -23.78 -26.25 -16.34
N SER A 27 -22.55 -26.28 -16.84
CA SER A 27 -22.04 -27.39 -17.67
C SER A 27 -20.86 -28.05 -16.94
N ARG A 28 -20.69 -29.38 -17.09
CA ARG A 28 -19.80 -30.18 -16.24
C ARG A 28 -18.98 -31.15 -17.09
N SER A 29 -17.65 -30.90 -17.15
CA SER A 29 -16.61 -31.91 -17.47
C SER A 29 -16.60 -32.45 -18.93
N PRO A 30 -15.60 -33.26 -19.37
CA PRO A 30 -14.43 -33.77 -18.64
C PRO A 30 -13.07 -33.70 -19.39
N SER A 31 -12.04 -34.19 -18.68
CA SER A 31 -10.99 -35.12 -19.15
C SER A 31 -9.55 -34.61 -19.30
N SER A 32 -8.67 -35.49 -18.82
CA SER A 32 -7.22 -35.44 -18.83
C SER A 32 -6.62 -35.91 -20.15
N LEU A 33 -5.47 -35.35 -20.54
CA LEU A 33 -4.49 -36.05 -21.37
C LEU A 33 -3.09 -35.51 -21.02
N GLY A 34 -2.28 -36.34 -20.38
CA GLY A 34 -0.83 -36.13 -20.34
C GLY A 34 -0.18 -36.99 -21.42
N TYR A 35 0.85 -36.50 -22.09
CA TYR A 35 1.79 -37.37 -22.81
C TYR A 35 3.22 -36.81 -22.84
N ASN A 36 4.14 -37.76 -22.86
CA ASN A 36 5.58 -37.60 -22.62
C ASN A 36 6.34 -36.74 -23.61
N SER A 37 7.40 -36.13 -23.07
CA SER A 37 8.71 -35.83 -23.67
C SER A 37 9.02 -36.40 -25.07
N PHE A 38 9.57 -35.53 -25.94
CA PHE A 38 10.55 -35.93 -26.94
C PHE A 38 11.79 -35.03 -26.87
N TRP A 39 12.96 -35.67 -26.80
CA TRP A 39 14.26 -35.03 -26.99
C TRP A 39 14.53 -34.82 -28.48
N VAL A 40 15.09 -33.67 -28.86
CA VAL A 40 15.93 -33.55 -30.06
C VAL A 40 17.20 -32.80 -29.68
N LYS A 41 18.35 -33.46 -29.87
CA LYS A 41 19.67 -32.82 -29.79
C LYS A 41 19.93 -32.03 -31.07
N GLY A 42 20.41 -30.80 -30.95
CA GLY A 42 20.90 -30.00 -32.07
C GLY A 42 21.92 -28.98 -31.57
N GLY A 43 23.19 -29.38 -31.49
CA GLY A 43 24.27 -28.47 -31.15
C GLY A 43 24.86 -27.85 -32.41
N PHE A 44 25.09 -26.53 -32.40
CA PHE A 44 26.01 -25.87 -33.32
C PHE A 44 26.88 -24.89 -32.55
N VAL A 45 28.19 -25.08 -32.68
CA VAL A 45 29.21 -24.11 -32.26
C VAL A 45 29.63 -23.33 -33.49
N CYS A 46 29.64 -22.00 -33.42
CA CYS A 46 30.55 -21.22 -34.24
C CYS A 46 30.94 -19.94 -33.51
N SER A 47 32.25 -19.75 -33.36
CA SER A 47 32.89 -18.56 -32.81
C SER A 47 33.30 -17.61 -33.92
N SER A 48 33.14 -16.30 -33.73
CA SER A 48 33.89 -15.30 -34.50
C SER A 48 34.13 -14.03 -33.68
N VAL A 49 35.37 -13.56 -33.71
CA VAL A 49 35.88 -12.35 -33.05
C VAL A 49 35.61 -11.12 -33.91
N SER A 50 35.40 -9.96 -33.30
CA SER A 50 35.73 -8.66 -33.91
C SER A 50 36.17 -7.67 -32.83
N GLU A 51 37.40 -7.18 -32.95
CA GLU A 51 37.94 -6.10 -32.11
C GLU A 51 37.46 -4.73 -32.61
N SER A 52 37.35 -3.76 -31.70
CA SER A 52 37.78 -2.38 -32.01
C SER A 52 38.17 -1.59 -30.76
N SER A 53 39.49 -1.50 -30.54
CA SER A 53 40.23 -0.33 -30.05
C SER A 53 39.59 1.03 -30.44
N ARG A 54 39.72 2.19 -29.75
CA ARG A 54 40.64 2.79 -28.74
C ARG A 54 40.05 4.21 -28.43
N VAL A 55 40.45 5.07 -27.47
CA VAL A 55 41.50 5.11 -26.43
C VAL A 55 41.01 6.02 -25.25
N ARG A 56 41.77 6.16 -24.16
CA ARG A 56 41.52 7.13 -23.06
C ARG A 56 42.16 8.51 -23.32
N ALA A 57 41.61 9.57 -22.73
CA ALA A 57 42.36 10.80 -22.43
C ALA A 57 42.14 11.25 -20.97
N ILE A 58 43.21 11.69 -20.31
CA ILE A 58 43.25 12.24 -18.94
C ILE A 58 44.02 13.56 -19.01
N VAL A 59 43.48 14.67 -18.49
CA VAL A 59 44.25 15.86 -18.08
C VAL A 59 43.61 16.49 -16.82
N ARG A 60 44.43 17.13 -15.98
CA ARG A 60 44.10 17.74 -14.68
C ARG A 60 44.15 19.28 -14.74
N ASP A 61 43.24 19.93 -14.00
CA ASP A 61 43.46 21.04 -13.03
C ASP A 61 44.38 22.24 -13.38
N LYS A 62 43.82 23.48 -13.43
CA LYS A 62 44.10 24.61 -12.48
C LYS A 62 43.70 26.02 -12.98
N GLY A 63 43.12 26.82 -12.07
CA GLY A 63 43.16 28.30 -12.01
C GLY A 63 42.41 29.10 -13.09
N GLU A 64 42.00 30.37 -12.89
CA GLU A 64 41.97 31.24 -11.71
C GLU A 64 40.89 32.35 -11.92
N ARG A 65 40.62 33.22 -10.93
CA ARG A 65 39.53 34.23 -10.94
C ARG A 65 39.87 35.50 -11.73
N THR A 66 38.86 36.18 -12.30
CA THR A 66 38.54 37.61 -12.02
C THR A 66 37.15 38.02 -12.55
N GLU A 67 36.66 39.19 -12.11
CA GLU A 67 35.27 39.66 -12.18
C GLU A 67 35.00 40.70 -13.30
N ASP A 68 33.74 41.13 -13.35
CA ASP A 68 33.18 42.41 -13.83
C ASP A 68 32.66 42.61 -15.27
N HIS A 69 31.40 43.12 -15.27
CA HIS A 69 30.58 43.65 -16.37
C HIS A 69 30.93 45.14 -16.66
N PRO A 70 30.14 45.98 -17.40
CA PRO A 70 28.93 45.75 -18.22
C PRO A 70 28.87 46.49 -19.59
N LEU A 71 27.70 46.40 -20.24
CA LEU A 71 26.99 47.43 -21.05
C LEU A 71 26.80 47.24 -22.58
N VAL A 72 25.53 47.00 -22.92
CA VAL A 72 24.68 47.69 -23.93
C VAL A 72 25.11 47.71 -25.40
N GLY A 73 24.19 47.22 -26.25
CA GLY A 73 24.19 47.40 -27.69
C GLY A 73 23.00 46.69 -28.33
N ASP A 74 21.85 47.37 -28.40
CA ASP A 74 20.59 46.81 -28.89
C ASP A 74 20.65 46.37 -30.35
N LEU A 75 20.01 45.23 -30.66
CA LEU A 75 19.43 44.96 -31.98
C LEU A 75 18.19 44.08 -31.79
N VAL A 76 17.03 44.73 -31.73
CA VAL A 76 15.72 44.08 -31.79
C VAL A 76 15.42 43.80 -33.25
N ASP A 77 15.16 42.54 -33.60
CA ASP A 77 14.38 42.24 -34.80
C ASP A 77 13.38 41.11 -34.54
N ASN A 78 12.14 41.34 -34.98
CA ASN A 78 10.98 40.51 -34.66
C ASN A 78 10.94 39.26 -35.55
N VAL A 79 11.00 38.06 -34.94
CA VAL A 79 10.44 36.84 -35.54
C VAL A 79 9.42 36.25 -34.59
N GLY A 80 8.16 36.27 -35.02
CA GLY A 80 7.02 35.89 -34.18
C GLY A 80 7.09 34.44 -33.72
N ASN A 81 7.39 34.25 -32.44
CA ASN A 81 7.46 32.94 -31.81
C ASN A 81 6.05 32.36 -31.63
N LYS A 82 5.52 31.73 -32.70
CA LYS A 82 4.33 30.87 -32.59
C LYS A 82 4.69 29.68 -31.72
N GLN A 83 4.44 29.81 -30.41
CA GLN A 83 4.33 28.66 -29.54
C GLN A 83 3.32 27.70 -30.18
N VAL A 84 3.80 26.52 -30.59
CA VAL A 84 2.95 25.42 -30.98
C VAL A 84 2.29 24.92 -29.70
N LEU A 85 1.15 25.53 -29.38
CA LEU A 85 0.30 25.09 -28.29
C LEU A 85 -0.24 23.71 -28.69
N TRP A 86 0.43 22.66 -28.21
CA TRP A 86 -0.11 21.31 -28.27
C TRP A 86 -1.51 21.36 -27.64
N PRO A 87 -2.56 20.92 -28.35
CA PRO A 87 -3.90 20.95 -27.79
C PRO A 87 -3.89 20.08 -26.52
N ARG A 88 -4.16 20.70 -25.37
CA ARG A 88 -4.37 19.96 -24.12
C ARG A 88 -5.43 18.89 -24.42
N LEU A 89 -5.07 17.63 -24.23
CA LEU A 89 -6.00 16.53 -24.43
C LEU A 89 -7.26 16.80 -23.58
N PRO A 90 -8.47 16.70 -24.15
CA PRO A 90 -9.68 17.00 -23.40
C PRO A 90 -9.79 16.04 -22.22
N GLU A 91 -9.94 16.61 -21.02
CA GLU A 91 -10.01 15.84 -19.79
C GLU A 91 -11.24 14.92 -19.81
N ARG A 92 -11.07 13.68 -19.31
CA ARG A 92 -12.16 12.71 -19.23
C ARG A 92 -13.29 13.26 -18.35
N ASP A 93 -14.51 13.21 -18.87
CA ASP A 93 -15.71 13.42 -18.06
C ASP A 93 -15.98 12.16 -17.22
N PHE A 94 -16.29 12.38 -15.94
CA PHE A 94 -16.64 11.34 -14.98
C PHE A 94 -18.12 11.43 -14.55
N ALA A 95 -18.90 12.35 -15.12
CA ALA A 95 -20.34 12.44 -14.89
C ALA A 95 -21.03 11.10 -15.18
N GLY A 96 -21.82 10.61 -14.22
CA GLY A 96 -22.55 9.33 -14.33
C GLY A 96 -21.69 8.06 -14.16
N THR A 97 -20.40 8.18 -13.82
CA THR A 97 -19.58 7.04 -13.37
C THR A 97 -19.97 6.63 -11.93
N PRO A 98 -19.64 5.39 -11.48
CA PRO A 98 -19.94 4.95 -10.12
C PRO A 98 -19.43 5.91 -9.04
N TYR A 99 -20.18 6.04 -7.95
CA TYR A 99 -19.81 6.85 -6.80
C TYR A 99 -18.67 6.19 -6.02
N VAL A 100 -17.55 6.89 -5.85
CA VAL A 100 -16.44 6.46 -4.98
C VAL A 100 -16.35 7.45 -3.82
N PRO A 101 -16.58 7.01 -2.57
CA PRO A 101 -16.53 7.90 -1.42
C PRO A 101 -15.11 8.42 -1.18
N VAL A 102 -14.99 9.69 -0.82
CA VAL A 102 -13.72 10.37 -0.55
C VAL A 102 -13.61 10.68 0.94
N TYR A 103 -12.58 10.13 1.56
CA TYR A 103 -12.18 10.41 2.93
C TYR A 103 -10.93 11.32 2.93
N VAL A 104 -10.69 12.01 4.04
CA VAL A 104 -9.45 12.77 4.24
C VAL A 104 -8.76 12.30 5.52
N MET A 105 -7.48 11.98 5.43
CA MET A 105 -6.69 11.58 6.60
C MET A 105 -6.43 12.80 7.50
N LEU A 106 -6.68 12.68 8.81
CA LEU A 106 -6.44 13.74 9.78
C LEU A 106 -4.93 13.93 10.07
N PRO A 107 -4.49 15.06 10.65
CA PRO A 107 -3.11 15.24 11.11
C PRO A 107 -2.64 14.09 12.03
N LEU A 108 -1.39 13.63 11.87
CA LEU A 108 -0.84 12.51 12.64
C LEU A 108 -0.95 12.72 14.16
N GLY A 109 -0.66 13.95 14.60
CA GLY A 109 -0.72 14.40 15.99
C GLY A 109 -2.08 14.96 16.44
N VAL A 110 -3.19 14.64 15.77
CA VAL A 110 -4.52 15.14 16.16
C VAL A 110 -4.90 14.78 17.59
N VAL A 111 -4.39 13.64 18.10
CA VAL A 111 -4.44 13.26 19.52
C VAL A 111 -3.00 13.20 20.05
N ASP A 112 -2.74 13.83 21.19
CA ASP A 112 -1.40 13.92 21.78
C ASP A 112 -1.02 12.68 22.64
N MET A 113 0.23 12.66 23.13
CA MET A 113 0.75 11.59 23.99
C MET A 113 0.03 11.44 25.35
N ASN A 114 -0.83 12.39 25.74
CA ASN A 114 -1.68 12.31 26.94
C ASN A 114 -3.10 11.78 26.62
N CYS A 115 -3.38 11.48 25.34
CA CYS A 115 -4.72 11.22 24.79
C CYS A 115 -5.66 12.44 24.89
N GLU A 116 -5.14 13.64 24.70
CA GLU A 116 -5.92 14.87 24.57
C GLU A 116 -6.01 15.32 23.10
N LEU A 117 -7.13 15.95 22.72
CA LEU A 117 -7.39 16.41 21.36
C LEU A 117 -6.68 17.76 21.12
N VAL A 118 -5.82 17.82 20.11
CA VAL A 118 -5.04 19.02 19.75
C VAL A 118 -5.86 19.95 18.84
N GLU A 119 -5.73 21.26 19.04
CA GLU A 119 -6.31 22.33 18.18
C GLU A 119 -7.80 22.14 17.81
N LYS A 120 -8.60 21.65 18.76
CA LYS A 120 -10.01 21.26 18.59
C LYS A 120 -10.82 22.25 17.76
N GLU A 121 -10.78 23.55 18.08
CA GLU A 121 -11.59 24.56 17.39
C GLU A 121 -11.20 24.70 15.91
N GLY A 122 -9.90 24.73 15.60
CA GLY A 122 -9.39 24.79 14.23
C GLY A 122 -9.72 23.53 13.43
N LEU A 123 -9.59 22.36 14.06
CA LEU A 123 -10.00 21.08 13.48
C LEU A 123 -11.50 21.06 13.14
N VAL A 124 -12.35 21.51 14.06
CA VAL A 124 -13.81 21.56 13.83
C VAL A 124 -14.17 22.43 12.63
N ASP A 125 -13.50 23.57 12.44
CA ASP A 125 -13.72 24.44 11.28
C ASP A 125 -13.20 23.82 9.98
N GLN A 126 -12.04 23.17 10.00
CA GLN A 126 -11.54 22.38 8.86
C GLN A 126 -12.49 21.25 8.47
N LEU A 127 -13.03 20.50 9.44
CA LEU A 127 -14.00 19.43 9.20
C LEU A 127 -15.32 19.95 8.60
N ARG A 128 -15.79 21.14 9.03
CA ARG A 128 -16.94 21.81 8.40
C ARG A 128 -16.67 22.18 6.95
N ILE A 129 -15.47 22.67 6.64
CA ILE A 129 -15.04 23.01 5.28
C ILE A 129 -15.02 21.75 4.41
N LEU A 130 -14.42 20.64 4.88
CA LEU A 130 -14.47 19.35 4.18
C LEU A 130 -15.92 18.88 3.93
N LYS A 131 -16.78 18.94 4.95
CA LYS A 131 -18.19 18.55 4.82
C LYS A 131 -18.96 19.41 3.81
N SER A 132 -18.63 20.70 3.69
CA SER A 132 -19.30 21.61 2.75
C SER A 132 -19.05 21.29 1.27
N VAL A 133 -17.98 20.54 0.96
CA VAL A 133 -17.67 20.04 -0.38
C VAL A 133 -17.98 18.54 -0.54
N ASN A 134 -18.92 18.04 0.27
CA ASN A 134 -19.44 16.67 0.27
C ASN A 134 -18.45 15.55 0.64
N VAL A 135 -17.29 15.83 1.25
CA VAL A 135 -16.41 14.77 1.79
C VAL A 135 -17.22 13.80 2.67
N ASP A 136 -17.04 12.51 2.40
CA ASP A 136 -17.81 11.42 3.01
C ASP A 136 -17.45 11.25 4.48
N GLY A 137 -16.16 11.32 4.78
CA GLY A 137 -15.63 11.07 6.12
C GLY A 137 -14.16 11.44 6.27
N VAL A 138 -13.58 11.00 7.38
CA VAL A 138 -12.15 11.17 7.68
C VAL A 138 -11.52 9.87 8.17
N MET A 139 -10.20 9.75 7.98
CA MET A 139 -9.39 8.62 8.44
C MET A 139 -8.48 9.06 9.58
N VAL A 140 -8.36 8.24 10.63
CA VAL A 140 -7.54 8.56 11.81
C VAL A 140 -6.78 7.36 12.36
N ASP A 141 -5.52 7.59 12.71
CA ASP A 141 -4.67 6.66 13.44
C ASP A 141 -5.06 6.56 14.92
N CYS A 142 -5.51 5.37 15.35
CA CYS A 142 -5.61 5.02 16.76
C CYS A 142 -4.29 4.41 17.24
N TRP A 143 -3.37 5.30 17.65
CA TRP A 143 -2.01 4.96 18.06
C TRP A 143 -1.96 4.06 19.30
N TRP A 144 -1.46 2.84 19.13
CA TRP A 144 -1.24 1.90 20.23
C TRP A 144 -0.37 2.53 21.34
N GLY A 145 0.66 3.29 20.93
CA GLY A 145 1.58 4.02 21.80
C GLY A 145 0.97 5.08 22.71
N ILE A 146 -0.19 5.64 22.34
CA ILE A 146 -0.96 6.60 23.15
C ILE A 146 -1.94 5.86 24.05
N VAL A 147 -2.70 4.94 23.48
CA VAL A 147 -3.86 4.34 24.14
C VAL A 147 -3.48 3.32 25.21
N GLU A 148 -2.50 2.43 24.96
CA GLU A 148 -2.00 1.45 25.96
C GLU A 148 -0.63 1.88 26.51
N ALA A 149 -0.35 3.19 26.54
CA ALA A 149 0.99 3.77 26.69
C ALA A 149 1.80 3.25 27.89
N HIS A 150 1.17 3.14 29.06
CA HIS A 150 1.88 2.96 30.34
C HIS A 150 1.93 1.53 30.85
N MET A 151 0.80 0.80 30.79
CA MET A 151 0.69 -0.55 31.34
C MET A 151 -0.15 -1.46 30.44
N PRO A 152 0.17 -2.76 30.37
CA PRO A 152 -0.66 -3.75 29.71
C PRO A 152 -2.13 -3.66 30.13
N GLN A 153 -3.03 -3.71 29.15
CA GLN A 153 -4.49 -3.73 29.31
C GLN A 153 -5.10 -2.52 30.04
N VAL A 154 -4.35 -1.41 30.16
CA VAL A 154 -4.87 -0.12 30.63
C VAL A 154 -4.99 0.81 29.43
N TYR A 155 -6.20 0.88 28.88
CA TYR A 155 -6.52 1.64 27.68
C TYR A 155 -7.10 3.01 28.03
N ASN A 156 -6.55 4.08 27.45
CA ASN A 156 -7.15 5.41 27.48
C ASN A 156 -7.61 5.82 26.09
N TRP A 157 -8.92 6.01 25.94
CA TRP A 157 -9.58 6.38 24.69
C TRP A 157 -10.15 7.82 24.69
N SER A 158 -9.87 8.62 25.73
CA SER A 158 -10.54 9.91 25.97
C SER A 158 -10.44 10.91 24.80
N GLY A 159 -9.26 11.04 24.19
CA GLY A 159 -9.02 11.92 23.04
C GLY A 159 -9.80 11.48 21.82
N TYR A 160 -9.69 10.19 21.47
CA TYR A 160 -10.42 9.58 20.36
C TYR A 160 -11.93 9.66 20.53
N LYS A 161 -12.47 9.48 21.74
CA LYS A 161 -13.91 9.62 22.00
C LYS A 161 -14.43 11.04 21.73
N ARG A 162 -13.69 12.06 22.16
CA ARG A 162 -14.01 13.47 21.85
C ARG A 162 -13.93 13.76 20.36
N LEU A 163 -12.94 13.21 19.66
CA LEU A 163 -12.81 13.33 18.21
C LEU A 163 -13.97 12.65 17.48
N PHE A 164 -14.35 11.44 17.86
CA PHE A 164 -15.38 10.67 17.17
C PHE A 164 -16.77 11.30 17.38
N HIS A 165 -17.05 11.86 18.56
CA HIS A 165 -18.25 12.69 18.76
C HIS A 165 -18.27 13.90 17.83
N ILE A 166 -17.16 14.63 17.66
CA ILE A 166 -17.08 15.75 16.69
C ILE A 166 -17.36 15.28 15.26
N VAL A 167 -16.75 14.18 14.83
CA VAL A 167 -16.94 13.62 13.47
C VAL A 167 -18.40 13.20 13.24
N ARG A 168 -19.02 12.52 14.22
CA ARG A 168 -20.44 12.16 14.19
C ARG A 168 -21.35 13.39 14.12
N ASP A 169 -21.12 14.38 14.99
CA ASP A 169 -21.97 15.57 15.10
C ASP A 169 -21.89 16.47 13.85
N LEU A 170 -20.81 16.37 13.08
CA LEU A 170 -20.65 17.01 11.76
C LEU A 170 -21.19 16.17 10.59
N GLY A 171 -21.73 14.97 10.85
CA GLY A 171 -22.29 14.08 9.82
C GLY A 171 -21.24 13.51 8.87
N LEU A 172 -20.00 13.31 9.35
CA LEU A 172 -18.91 12.65 8.63
C LEU A 172 -18.83 11.17 9.04
N LYS A 173 -18.41 10.31 8.11
CA LYS A 173 -18.01 8.92 8.39
C LYS A 173 -16.59 8.85 8.93
N LEU A 174 -16.22 7.70 9.48
CA LEU A 174 -14.92 7.48 10.09
C LEU A 174 -14.30 6.15 9.64
N GLN A 175 -13.11 6.22 9.04
CA GLN A 175 -12.20 5.09 8.91
C GLN A 175 -11.20 5.15 10.06
N VAL A 176 -10.91 4.02 10.72
CA VAL A 176 -10.00 4.00 11.87
C VAL A 176 -8.87 3.01 11.66
N VAL A 177 -7.63 3.48 11.76
CA VAL A 177 -6.44 2.63 11.69
C VAL A 177 -6.10 2.11 13.08
N MET A 178 -5.95 0.79 13.21
CA MET A 178 -5.38 0.16 14.40
C MET A 178 -3.84 0.25 14.31
N SER A 179 -3.29 1.41 14.66
CA SER A 179 -1.90 1.77 14.42
C SER A 179 -0.96 1.12 15.46
N PHE A 180 -0.66 -0.16 15.24
CA PHE A 180 0.28 -0.99 16.03
C PHE A 180 1.77 -0.71 15.75
N HIS A 181 2.09 0.50 15.29
CA HIS A 181 3.42 0.93 14.86
C HIS A 181 3.76 2.31 15.45
N GLU A 182 5.04 2.67 15.37
CA GLU A 182 5.56 4.00 15.70
C GLU A 182 5.28 5.00 14.56
N CYS A 183 4.77 6.18 14.90
CA CYS A 183 4.87 7.36 14.06
C CYS A 183 6.23 8.03 14.28
N GLY A 184 6.90 8.44 13.20
CA GLY A 184 8.12 9.24 13.27
C GLY A 184 9.28 8.60 12.51
N GLY A 185 9.81 9.32 11.52
CA GLY A 185 11.02 8.95 10.78
C GLY A 185 10.78 8.14 9.50
N ASN A 186 9.54 7.99 9.06
CA ASN A 186 9.19 7.78 7.67
C ASN A 186 8.96 9.13 6.96
N VAL A 187 8.84 9.12 5.63
CA VAL A 187 8.57 10.35 4.86
C VAL A 187 7.15 10.84 5.15
N GLY A 188 7.02 12.10 5.56
CA GLY A 188 5.74 12.72 5.90
C GLY A 188 5.39 12.71 7.39
N ASP A 189 6.18 12.03 8.24
CA ASP A 189 5.97 12.07 9.69
C ASP A 189 6.45 13.40 10.29
N ASP A 190 5.53 14.21 10.80
CA ASP A 190 5.81 15.47 11.51
C ASP A 190 5.80 15.34 13.05
N VAL A 191 5.29 14.22 13.56
CA VAL A 191 5.24 13.88 15.00
C VAL A 191 5.96 12.56 15.29
N HIS A 192 6.33 12.37 16.57
CA HIS A 192 6.95 11.14 17.05
C HIS A 192 6.09 10.48 18.13
N ILE A 193 5.45 9.37 17.78
CA ILE A 193 4.55 8.60 18.64
C ILE A 193 5.10 7.16 18.68
N PRO A 194 5.92 6.82 19.68
CA PRO A 194 6.57 5.51 19.76
C PRO A 194 5.61 4.42 20.24
N LEU A 195 5.97 3.15 20.03
CA LEU A 195 5.29 2.01 20.65
C LEU A 195 5.17 2.18 22.19
N PRO A 196 4.21 1.50 22.86
CA PRO A 196 3.98 1.67 24.29
C PRO A 196 5.24 1.52 25.14
N ARG A 197 5.34 2.33 26.18
CA ARG A 197 6.51 2.36 27.07
C ARG A 197 6.83 0.97 27.63
N TRP A 198 5.81 0.23 28.05
CA TRP A 198 5.97 -1.11 28.62
C TRP A 198 6.49 -2.15 27.61
N VAL A 199 6.28 -1.93 26.30
CA VAL A 199 6.84 -2.77 25.22
C VAL A 199 8.30 -2.40 24.99
N ARG A 200 8.62 -1.10 24.96
CA ARG A 200 9.98 -0.59 24.80
C ARG A 200 10.90 -1.01 25.95
N GLU A 201 10.39 -1.03 27.18
CA GLU A 201 11.09 -1.58 28.35
C GLU A 201 11.40 -3.10 28.19
N ILE A 202 10.50 -3.88 27.58
CA ILE A 202 10.80 -5.28 27.21
C ILE A 202 11.89 -5.31 26.14
N GLY A 203 11.80 -4.48 25.10
CA GLY A 203 12.77 -4.38 24.01
C GLY A 203 14.20 -4.05 24.45
N GLN A 204 14.38 -3.32 25.56
CA GLN A 204 15.70 -3.09 26.17
C GLN A 204 16.35 -4.38 26.71
N SER A 205 15.54 -5.31 27.23
CA SER A 205 16.01 -6.60 27.78
C SER A 205 15.98 -7.74 26.76
N ASN A 206 15.10 -7.64 25.77
CA ASN A 206 14.88 -8.61 24.71
C ASN A 206 14.77 -7.87 23.36
N PRO A 207 15.89 -7.41 22.77
CA PRO A 207 15.87 -6.64 21.53
C PRO A 207 15.38 -7.44 20.30
N ASP A 208 15.18 -8.75 20.44
CA ASP A 208 14.60 -9.60 19.40
C ASP A 208 13.05 -9.58 19.37
N ILE A 209 12.37 -8.74 20.15
CA ILE A 209 10.95 -8.45 19.89
C ILE A 209 10.75 -7.56 18.65
N TYR A 210 11.85 -7.06 18.09
CA TYR A 210 11.92 -6.17 16.94
C TYR A 210 12.59 -6.86 15.75
N PHE A 211 12.20 -6.45 14.54
CA PHE A 211 12.87 -6.88 13.32
C PHE A 211 14.36 -6.49 13.34
N ALA A 212 15.19 -7.26 12.63
CA ALA A 212 16.62 -7.02 12.57
C ALA A 212 17.19 -7.27 11.17
N ASP A 213 18.09 -6.39 10.76
CA ASP A 213 18.89 -6.56 9.55
C ASP A 213 20.11 -7.47 9.77
N ARG A 214 20.91 -7.67 8.72
CA ARG A 214 22.07 -8.59 8.75
C ARG A 214 23.16 -8.15 9.71
N GLU A 215 23.29 -6.84 9.96
CA GLU A 215 24.24 -6.29 10.94
C GLU A 215 23.71 -6.39 12.39
N GLY A 216 22.45 -6.81 12.56
CA GLY A 216 21.79 -6.94 13.86
C GLY A 216 21.18 -5.63 14.38
N ARG A 217 21.13 -4.57 13.55
CA ARG A 217 20.45 -3.31 13.90
C ARG A 217 18.95 -3.59 14.01
N LYS A 218 18.33 -3.10 15.08
CA LYS A 218 16.93 -3.38 15.41
C LYS A 218 16.04 -2.24 14.96
N ASN A 219 14.99 -2.53 14.19
CA ASN A 219 13.96 -1.56 13.88
C ASN A 219 12.82 -1.66 14.92
N SER A 220 12.71 -0.65 15.79
CA SER A 220 11.71 -0.59 16.87
C SER A 220 10.33 -0.09 16.47
N GLU A 221 10.08 0.16 15.17
CA GLU A 221 8.84 0.76 14.67
C GLU A 221 7.63 -0.15 14.86
N CYS A 222 7.81 -1.46 14.76
CA CYS A 222 6.77 -2.46 15.01
C CYS A 222 7.40 -3.76 15.57
N LEU A 223 6.57 -4.67 16.08
CA LEU A 223 7.03 -5.96 16.59
C LEU A 223 7.36 -6.93 15.44
N THR A 224 8.40 -7.76 15.62
CA THR A 224 8.67 -8.85 14.68
C THR A 224 7.55 -9.89 14.69
N TRP A 225 7.12 -10.32 13.50
CA TRP A 225 6.16 -11.40 13.33
C TRP A 225 6.67 -12.74 13.90
N GLY A 226 7.98 -12.86 14.17
CA GLY A 226 8.58 -13.98 14.89
C GLY A 226 7.99 -14.21 16.29
N ILE A 227 7.44 -13.17 16.95
CA ILE A 227 6.84 -13.28 18.29
C ILE A 227 5.31 -13.39 18.30
N ASP A 228 4.66 -13.54 17.14
CA ASP A 228 3.20 -13.73 17.03
C ASP A 228 2.65 -14.86 17.91
N LYS A 229 3.47 -15.91 18.14
CA LYS A 229 3.12 -17.12 18.89
C LYS A 229 3.95 -17.31 20.16
N GLU A 230 4.82 -16.35 20.51
CA GLU A 230 5.78 -16.47 21.62
C GLU A 230 5.34 -15.54 22.78
N ARG A 231 5.18 -16.08 24.00
CA ARG A 231 4.60 -15.36 25.16
C ARG A 231 5.58 -14.40 25.85
N VAL A 232 6.18 -13.50 25.09
CA VAL A 232 7.27 -12.62 25.54
C VAL A 232 6.83 -11.21 25.94
N LEU A 233 5.54 -10.88 25.75
CA LEU A 233 4.97 -9.57 26.08
C LEU A 233 4.22 -9.64 27.42
N LYS A 234 4.98 -9.77 28.52
CA LYS A 234 4.45 -9.97 29.89
C LYS A 234 3.44 -11.12 29.98
N GLY A 235 3.73 -12.24 29.32
CA GLY A 235 2.90 -13.45 29.29
C GLY A 235 1.90 -13.54 28.12
N ARG A 236 1.71 -12.45 27.36
CA ARG A 236 0.94 -12.43 26.10
C ARG A 236 1.83 -12.64 24.87
N THR A 237 1.27 -13.11 23.77
CA THR A 237 1.90 -13.06 22.43
C THR A 237 1.56 -11.74 21.72
N ALA A 238 2.24 -11.41 20.61
CA ALA A 238 1.92 -10.18 19.87
C ALA A 238 0.47 -10.14 19.36
N VAL A 239 -0.04 -11.24 18.79
CA VAL A 239 -1.42 -11.27 18.27
C VAL A 239 -2.48 -11.22 19.37
N GLU A 240 -2.19 -11.70 20.58
CA GLU A 240 -3.08 -11.53 21.75
C GLU A 240 -3.14 -10.06 22.20
N VAL A 241 -2.01 -9.35 22.16
CA VAL A 241 -1.95 -7.92 22.49
C VAL A 241 -2.78 -7.11 21.49
N TYR A 242 -2.63 -7.37 20.19
CA TYR A 242 -3.44 -6.72 19.15
C TYR A 242 -4.94 -7.04 19.32
N PHE A 243 -5.30 -8.29 19.61
CA PHE A 243 -6.69 -8.67 19.84
C PHE A 243 -7.31 -8.02 21.08
N ASP A 244 -6.59 -7.95 22.21
CA ASP A 244 -7.07 -7.25 23.40
C ASP A 244 -7.32 -5.76 23.12
N TYR A 245 -6.45 -5.11 22.33
CA TYR A 245 -6.59 -3.72 21.90
C TYR A 245 -7.82 -3.52 21.00
N MET A 246 -7.97 -4.34 19.96
CA MET A 246 -9.13 -4.31 19.06
C MET A 246 -10.45 -4.54 19.82
N ARG A 247 -10.47 -5.49 20.76
CA ARG A 247 -11.64 -5.73 21.62
C ARG A 247 -11.93 -4.54 22.54
N SER A 248 -10.90 -3.89 23.09
CA SER A 248 -11.09 -2.66 23.89
C SER A 248 -11.70 -1.53 23.06
N PHE A 249 -11.19 -1.31 21.84
CA PHE A 249 -11.75 -0.35 20.89
C PHE A 249 -13.22 -0.67 20.56
N ARG A 250 -13.52 -1.93 20.20
CA ARG A 250 -14.89 -2.37 19.87
C ARG A 250 -15.87 -2.08 21.01
N VAL A 251 -15.47 -2.32 22.25
CA VAL A 251 -16.35 -2.11 23.43
C VAL A 251 -16.51 -0.63 23.76
N GLU A 252 -15.45 0.17 23.72
CA GLU A 252 -15.51 1.60 24.05
C GLU A 252 -16.35 2.41 23.05
N PHE A 253 -16.32 2.01 21.78
CA PHE A 253 -16.93 2.72 20.67
C PHE A 253 -18.18 2.05 20.08
N ASP A 254 -18.83 1.13 20.81
CA ASP A 254 -20.03 0.40 20.34
C ASP A 254 -21.12 1.30 19.74
N GLU A 255 -21.36 2.48 20.35
CA GLU A 255 -22.32 3.48 19.83
C GLU A 255 -22.02 3.87 18.37
N PHE A 256 -20.74 4.03 18.00
CA PHE A 256 -20.32 4.47 16.68
C PHE A 256 -20.37 3.36 15.62
N PHE A 257 -20.28 2.09 16.03
CA PHE A 257 -20.54 0.94 15.15
C PHE A 257 -22.04 0.78 14.91
N VAL A 258 -22.87 0.91 15.96
CA VAL A 258 -24.34 0.80 15.87
C VAL A 258 -24.94 1.96 15.07
N ASP A 259 -24.47 3.19 15.27
CA ASP A 259 -24.82 4.37 14.46
C ASP A 259 -24.26 4.30 13.02
N GLY A 260 -23.37 3.34 12.73
CA GLY A 260 -22.68 3.21 11.45
C GLY A 260 -21.79 4.41 11.11
N VAL A 261 -21.28 5.14 12.11
CA VAL A 261 -20.34 6.26 11.94
C VAL A 261 -18.98 5.72 11.50
N ILE A 262 -18.51 4.68 12.19
CA ILE A 262 -17.35 3.89 11.77
C ILE A 262 -17.76 3.09 10.53
N SER A 263 -17.20 3.42 9.38
CA SER A 263 -17.43 2.71 8.11
C SER A 263 -16.43 1.59 7.88
N GLU A 264 -15.21 1.70 8.43
CA GLU A 264 -14.12 0.75 8.19
C GLU A 264 -13.09 0.78 9.32
N ILE A 265 -12.48 -0.39 9.59
CA ILE A 265 -11.27 -0.51 10.40
C ILE A 265 -10.11 -0.96 9.51
N GLU A 266 -9.06 -0.16 9.41
CA GLU A 266 -7.79 -0.58 8.80
C GLU A 266 -6.86 -1.19 9.85
N LEU A 267 -6.21 -2.31 9.51
CA LEU A 267 -5.35 -3.04 10.43
C LEU A 267 -3.88 -2.74 10.14
N GLY A 268 -3.18 -2.16 11.13
CA GLY A 268 -1.73 -2.01 11.07
C GLY A 268 -1.03 -3.38 11.16
N LEU A 269 -0.38 -3.82 10.08
CA LEU A 269 0.24 -5.15 9.98
C LEU A 269 1.79 -5.12 9.95
N GLY A 270 2.38 -3.94 10.17
CA GLY A 270 3.83 -3.74 10.10
C GLY A 270 4.21 -2.25 10.19
N PRO A 271 5.39 -1.86 9.67
CA PRO A 271 5.86 -0.48 9.62
C PRO A 271 4.93 0.39 8.76
N CYS A 272 4.72 1.65 9.11
CA CYS A 272 3.65 2.52 8.58
C CYS A 272 2.22 1.91 8.61
N GLY A 273 2.00 0.83 9.37
CA GLY A 273 0.76 0.03 9.33
C GLY A 273 0.67 -0.93 8.13
N GLU A 274 1.64 -0.91 7.22
CA GLU A 274 1.63 -1.68 5.98
C GLU A 274 2.06 -3.14 6.22
N LEU A 275 1.43 -4.10 5.54
CA LEU A 275 1.83 -5.50 5.57
C LEU A 275 3.12 -5.71 4.74
N ARG A 276 4.27 -5.39 5.35
CA ARG A 276 5.62 -5.56 4.78
C ARG A 276 6.68 -5.68 5.88
N TYR A 277 7.89 -6.05 5.50
CA TYR A 277 9.08 -5.87 6.33
C TYR A 277 9.59 -4.41 6.29
N PRO A 278 10.28 -3.93 7.33
CA PRO A 278 10.90 -2.61 7.35
C PRO A 278 12.24 -2.59 6.57
N SER A 279 12.20 -2.91 5.27
CA SER A 279 13.41 -3.13 4.46
C SER A 279 14.12 -1.87 3.94
N TYR A 280 13.48 -0.70 4.03
CA TYR A 280 14.00 0.61 3.58
C TYR A 280 13.97 1.70 4.67
N PRO A 281 14.45 1.45 5.92
CA PRO A 281 14.31 2.41 7.01
C PRO A 281 15.33 3.54 6.87
N ALA A 282 14.85 4.77 6.68
CA ALA A 282 15.69 5.97 6.62
C ALA A 282 16.58 6.13 7.88
N LYS A 283 16.08 5.69 9.05
CA LYS A 283 16.83 5.64 10.32
C LYS A 283 18.12 4.81 10.26
N HIS A 284 18.22 3.81 9.37
CA HIS A 284 19.45 3.01 9.17
C HIS A 284 20.25 3.46 7.94
N GLY A 285 19.94 4.64 7.38
CA GLY A 285 20.68 5.22 6.26
C GLY A 285 20.30 4.70 4.88
N TRP A 286 19.18 3.98 4.74
CA TRP A 286 18.58 3.72 3.43
C TRP A 286 18.22 5.04 2.73
N ARG A 287 18.39 5.08 1.41
CA ARG A 287 17.99 6.19 0.53
C ARG A 287 17.37 5.62 -0.74
N TYR A 288 16.36 6.30 -1.27
CA TYR A 288 15.83 5.98 -2.58
C TYR A 288 16.92 6.13 -3.67
N PRO A 289 17.02 5.22 -4.66
CA PRO A 289 16.22 4.00 -4.87
C PRO A 289 16.91 2.71 -4.39
N GLY A 290 17.56 2.67 -3.22
CA GLY A 290 18.29 1.47 -2.75
C GLY A 290 17.42 0.20 -2.64
N ILE A 291 18.00 -0.99 -2.90
CA ILE A 291 17.28 -2.28 -2.87
C ILE A 291 16.72 -2.69 -1.49
N GLY A 292 17.15 -2.05 -0.41
CA GLY A 292 16.77 -2.43 0.95
C GLY A 292 17.56 -3.64 1.49
N GLU A 293 17.19 -4.13 2.68
CA GLU A 293 17.76 -5.36 3.25
C GLU A 293 16.68 -6.27 3.85
N PHE A 294 16.90 -7.58 3.81
CA PHE A 294 16.06 -8.57 4.49
C PHE A 294 16.08 -8.36 6.02
N GLN A 295 14.90 -8.33 6.65
CA GLN A 295 14.74 -7.96 8.07
C GLN A 295 14.46 -9.16 8.99
N CYS A 296 14.99 -10.33 8.65
CA CYS A 296 14.68 -11.62 9.28
C CYS A 296 15.64 -12.07 10.40
N TYR A 297 16.60 -11.24 10.83
CA TYR A 297 17.74 -11.69 11.62
C TYR A 297 17.51 -11.67 13.15
N ASP A 298 16.29 -11.41 13.62
CA ASP A 298 15.93 -11.64 15.02
C ASP A 298 15.92 -13.15 15.35
N LYS A 299 16.15 -13.51 16.61
CA LYS A 299 16.28 -14.92 16.99
C LYS A 299 15.02 -15.77 16.73
N TYR A 300 13.83 -15.18 16.66
CA TYR A 300 12.58 -15.90 16.48
C TYR A 300 12.35 -16.21 15.00
N LEU A 301 12.58 -15.24 14.11
CA LEU A 301 12.57 -15.46 12.67
C LEU A 301 13.72 -16.38 12.22
N MET A 302 14.93 -16.23 12.76
CA MET A 302 16.02 -17.16 12.48
C MET A 302 15.72 -18.60 12.96
N LYS A 303 15.04 -18.77 14.10
CA LYS A 303 14.53 -20.07 14.57
C LYS A 303 13.45 -20.64 13.63
N SER A 304 12.57 -19.80 13.09
CA SER A 304 11.56 -20.18 12.08
C SER A 304 12.23 -20.66 10.78
N LEU A 305 13.22 -19.93 10.27
CA LEU A 305 14.00 -20.27 9.09
C LEU A 305 14.76 -21.60 9.27
N SER A 306 15.42 -21.79 10.41
CA SER A 306 16.10 -23.05 10.73
C SER A 306 15.15 -24.25 10.66
N LYS A 307 13.97 -24.13 11.27
CA LYS A 307 12.94 -25.17 11.22
C LYS A 307 12.42 -25.42 9.80
N ALA A 308 12.26 -24.38 8.98
CA ALA A 308 11.86 -24.53 7.58
C ALA A 308 12.93 -25.26 6.75
N ALA A 309 14.21 -24.96 6.98
CA ALA A 309 15.35 -25.59 6.32
C ALA A 309 15.50 -27.07 6.71
N GLU A 310 15.30 -27.40 8.00
CA GLU A 310 15.24 -28.78 8.50
C GLU A 310 14.10 -29.58 7.86
N ILE A 311 12.87 -29.05 7.85
CA ILE A 311 11.70 -29.68 7.21
C ILE A 311 11.95 -29.91 5.72
N ARG A 312 12.66 -29.01 5.04
CA ARG A 312 13.01 -29.14 3.62
C ARG A 312 14.09 -30.20 3.33
N GLY A 313 14.78 -30.70 4.36
CA GLY A 313 15.91 -31.64 4.27
C GLY A 313 17.27 -30.99 4.00
N HIS A 314 17.38 -29.67 4.18
CA HIS A 314 18.53 -28.87 3.80
C HIS A 314 18.91 -27.87 4.91
N SER A 315 19.25 -28.34 6.12
CA SER A 315 19.59 -27.49 7.27
C SER A 315 20.71 -26.47 7.01
N PHE A 316 21.57 -26.69 6.01
CA PHE A 316 22.57 -25.72 5.55
C PHE A 316 21.97 -24.51 4.80
N TRP A 317 20.66 -24.45 4.59
CA TRP A 317 19.90 -23.27 4.13
C TRP A 317 19.31 -22.43 5.29
N ALA A 318 19.62 -22.76 6.54
CA ALA A 318 19.17 -22.04 7.74
C ALA A 318 19.89 -20.67 7.95
N ARG A 319 19.97 -19.83 6.91
CA ARG A 319 20.56 -18.47 6.97
C ARG A 319 19.91 -17.53 5.96
N GLY A 320 20.10 -16.23 6.15
CA GLY A 320 19.79 -15.23 5.12
C GLY A 320 20.84 -15.21 4.00
N PRO A 321 20.55 -14.64 2.81
CA PRO A 321 21.48 -14.63 1.68
C PRO A 321 22.73 -13.80 1.93
N ASP A 322 23.91 -14.42 1.74
CA ASP A 322 25.19 -13.79 2.09
C ASP A 322 25.66 -12.72 1.09
N ASN A 323 25.07 -12.68 -0.10
CA ASN A 323 25.45 -11.88 -1.26
C ASN A 323 24.34 -10.93 -1.74
N ALA A 324 23.43 -10.57 -0.83
CA ALA A 324 22.30 -9.64 -1.08
C ALA A 324 22.70 -8.15 -1.17
N GLY A 325 23.97 -7.79 -0.98
CA GLY A 325 24.39 -6.37 -0.91
C GLY A 325 24.05 -5.74 0.44
N SER A 326 23.76 -4.44 0.43
CA SER A 326 23.28 -3.66 1.57
C SER A 326 22.16 -2.69 1.14
N TYR A 327 21.56 -1.97 2.09
CA TYR A 327 20.40 -1.08 1.89
C TYR A 327 20.43 -0.24 0.60
N ASN A 328 21.60 0.30 0.25
CA ASN A 328 21.78 1.25 -0.86
C ASN A 328 22.47 0.65 -2.10
N SER A 329 22.67 -0.66 -2.18
CA SER A 329 23.14 -1.31 -3.40
C SER A 329 22.09 -1.21 -4.52
N ALA A 330 22.53 -1.29 -5.78
CA ALA A 330 21.67 -1.57 -6.92
C ALA A 330 21.65 -3.08 -7.23
N PRO A 331 20.58 -3.65 -7.84
CA PRO A 331 20.43 -5.10 -8.02
C PRO A 331 21.63 -5.75 -8.72
N HIS A 332 22.13 -5.09 -9.77
CA HIS A 332 23.23 -5.55 -10.63
C HIS A 332 24.60 -5.60 -9.93
N GLU A 333 24.77 -4.90 -8.79
CA GLU A 333 26.00 -4.93 -7.99
C GLU A 333 26.07 -6.16 -7.07
N THR A 334 24.93 -6.83 -6.85
CA THR A 334 24.80 -7.93 -5.89
C THR A 334 24.93 -9.29 -6.55
N GLY A 335 25.36 -10.30 -5.79
CA GLY A 335 25.34 -11.70 -6.28
C GLY A 335 23.92 -12.28 -6.29
N PHE A 336 23.05 -11.80 -5.39
CA PHE A 336 21.71 -12.33 -5.20
C PHE A 336 20.70 -11.77 -6.20
N PHE A 337 20.64 -10.45 -6.41
CA PHE A 337 19.57 -9.77 -7.16
C PHE A 337 19.92 -9.38 -8.60
N ARG A 338 21.16 -9.57 -9.06
CA ARG A 338 21.52 -9.34 -10.46
C ARG A 338 20.73 -10.27 -11.39
N ASP A 339 20.70 -9.96 -12.68
CA ASP A 339 20.14 -10.87 -13.67
C ASP A 339 20.88 -12.22 -13.65
N GLY A 340 20.11 -13.33 -13.69
CA GLY A 340 20.62 -14.68 -13.43
C GLY A 340 21.23 -14.91 -12.04
N GLY A 341 20.92 -14.06 -11.06
CA GLY A 341 21.43 -14.12 -9.69
C GLY A 341 20.81 -15.20 -8.80
N ASP A 342 21.32 -15.33 -7.57
CA ASP A 342 20.92 -16.40 -6.65
C ASP A 342 19.45 -16.33 -6.19
N TYR A 343 18.72 -15.24 -6.42
CA TYR A 343 17.28 -15.13 -6.12
C TYR A 343 16.46 -16.25 -6.79
N ASP A 344 16.78 -16.63 -8.03
CA ASP A 344 16.15 -17.74 -8.76
C ASP A 344 16.91 -19.07 -8.62
N SER A 345 17.85 -19.18 -7.66
CA SER A 345 18.46 -20.47 -7.32
C SER A 345 17.49 -21.37 -6.52
N TYR A 346 17.85 -22.63 -6.29
CA TYR A 346 17.10 -23.50 -5.38
C TYR A 346 17.05 -22.95 -3.94
N TYR A 347 18.13 -22.31 -3.50
CA TYR A 347 18.22 -21.68 -2.18
C TYR A 347 17.43 -20.36 -2.14
N GLY A 348 17.59 -19.50 -3.15
CA GLY A 348 16.87 -18.22 -3.24
C GLY A 348 15.36 -18.42 -3.25
N ARG A 349 14.85 -19.31 -4.11
CA ARG A 349 13.42 -19.67 -4.12
C ARG A 349 12.95 -20.31 -2.81
N PHE A 350 13.80 -21.05 -2.09
CA PHE A 350 13.44 -21.54 -0.74
C PHE A 350 13.33 -20.38 0.26
N PHE A 351 14.35 -19.53 0.34
CA PHE A 351 14.42 -18.42 1.28
C PHE A 351 13.32 -17.38 1.04
N LEU A 352 13.12 -16.97 -0.21
CA LEU A 352 12.10 -15.99 -0.60
C LEU A 352 10.68 -16.51 -0.38
N ASN A 353 10.40 -17.79 -0.68
CA ASN A 353 9.11 -18.39 -0.34
C ASN A 353 8.89 -18.44 1.18
N TRP A 354 9.90 -18.78 1.99
CA TRP A 354 9.78 -18.73 3.45
C TRP A 354 9.51 -17.30 3.94
N TYR A 355 10.29 -16.32 3.49
CA TYR A 355 10.20 -14.92 3.91
C TYR A 355 8.84 -14.31 3.54
N SER A 356 8.36 -14.50 2.31
CA SER A 356 7.02 -14.06 1.90
C SER A 356 5.89 -14.86 2.58
N GLN A 357 6.11 -16.14 2.89
CA GLN A 357 5.09 -16.92 3.60
C GLN A 357 4.93 -16.44 5.04
N VAL A 358 5.99 -16.02 5.73
CA VAL A 358 5.90 -15.45 7.09
C VAL A 358 5.04 -14.17 7.10
N LEU A 359 5.15 -13.33 6.07
CA LEU A 359 4.30 -12.15 5.85
C LEU A 359 2.82 -12.54 5.70
N VAL A 360 2.51 -13.46 4.77
CA VAL A 360 1.13 -13.94 4.55
C VAL A 360 0.56 -14.60 5.81
N ASP A 361 1.37 -15.41 6.50
CA ASP A 361 1.04 -16.07 7.76
C ASP A 361 0.76 -15.09 8.91
N HIS A 362 1.42 -13.94 8.94
CA HIS A 362 1.18 -12.88 9.92
C HIS A 362 -0.18 -12.22 9.69
N GLY A 363 -0.43 -11.74 8.46
CA GLY A 363 -1.72 -11.18 8.06
C GLY A 363 -2.86 -12.16 8.36
N ASP A 364 -2.70 -13.44 8.01
CA ASP A 364 -3.70 -14.48 8.25
C ASP A 364 -4.10 -14.62 9.73
N ARG A 365 -3.15 -14.44 10.66
CA ARG A 365 -3.40 -14.52 12.11
C ARG A 365 -4.09 -13.29 12.66
N VAL A 366 -3.60 -12.11 12.28
CA VAL A 366 -4.13 -10.85 12.82
C VAL A 366 -5.54 -10.61 12.29
N LEU A 367 -5.78 -10.84 10.99
CA LEU A 367 -7.10 -10.66 10.37
C LEU A 367 -8.13 -11.70 10.87
N ALA A 368 -7.72 -12.93 11.17
CA ALA A 368 -8.59 -13.91 11.83
C ALA A 368 -9.09 -13.42 13.21
N LEU A 369 -8.24 -12.70 13.97
CA LEU A 369 -8.61 -12.14 15.27
C LEU A 369 -9.37 -10.80 15.13
N ALA A 370 -9.06 -9.99 14.12
CA ALA A 370 -9.79 -8.77 13.80
C ALA A 370 -11.24 -9.07 13.42
N ASN A 371 -11.49 -10.11 12.63
CA ASN A 371 -12.83 -10.59 12.29
C ASN A 371 -13.66 -11.01 13.52
N LEU A 372 -13.02 -11.51 14.57
CA LEU A 372 -13.71 -11.82 15.84
C LEU A 372 -13.97 -10.56 16.70
N ALA A 373 -13.17 -9.50 16.54
CA ALA A 373 -13.34 -8.24 17.26
C ALA A 373 -14.34 -7.29 16.57
N PHE A 374 -14.44 -7.34 15.24
CA PHE A 374 -15.20 -6.38 14.43
C PHE A 374 -16.25 -7.05 13.53
N GLU A 375 -16.85 -8.15 13.99
CA GLU A 375 -17.88 -8.91 13.25
C GLU A 375 -18.94 -7.96 12.64
N GLY A 376 -19.11 -8.05 11.31
CA GLY A 376 -20.05 -7.22 10.55
C GLY A 376 -19.54 -5.84 10.12
N THR A 377 -18.31 -5.46 10.45
CA THR A 377 -17.68 -4.19 10.01
C THR A 377 -16.79 -4.42 8.78
N CYS A 378 -16.63 -3.42 7.91
CA CYS A 378 -15.60 -3.46 6.87
C CYS A 378 -14.21 -3.45 7.52
N ILE A 379 -13.33 -4.33 7.03
CA ILE A 379 -11.93 -4.43 7.48
C ILE A 379 -11.05 -4.24 6.25
N ALA A 380 -10.04 -3.38 6.37
CA ALA A 380 -9.03 -3.14 5.35
C ALA A 380 -7.62 -3.53 5.83
N ALA A 381 -6.75 -3.89 4.89
CA ALA A 381 -5.33 -4.13 5.12
C ALA A 381 -4.50 -3.39 4.07
N LYS A 382 -3.48 -2.65 4.51
CA LYS A 382 -2.67 -1.78 3.66
C LYS A 382 -1.45 -2.49 3.08
N LEU A 383 -1.22 -2.33 1.78
CA LEU A 383 0.03 -2.74 1.10
C LEU A 383 0.78 -1.51 0.56
N SER A 384 2.11 -1.59 0.62
CA SER A 384 3.01 -0.53 0.17
C SER A 384 3.35 -0.64 -1.31
N GLY A 385 3.31 0.48 -2.04
CA GLY A 385 3.71 0.57 -3.44
C GLY A 385 5.24 0.62 -3.64
N ILE A 386 5.90 -0.54 -3.59
CA ILE A 386 7.36 -0.66 -3.82
C ILE A 386 7.68 -0.62 -5.31
N HIS A 387 7.61 0.58 -5.91
CA HIS A 387 7.68 0.76 -7.35
C HIS A 387 9.10 0.77 -7.96
N TRP A 388 10.16 0.90 -7.16
CA TRP A 388 11.54 0.95 -7.64
C TRP A 388 12.14 -0.45 -7.82
N TRP A 389 13.03 -0.60 -8.81
CA TRP A 389 13.51 -1.86 -9.37
C TRP A 389 12.46 -2.79 -10.00
N TYR A 390 11.20 -2.37 -10.10
CA TYR A 390 10.12 -3.16 -10.72
C TYR A 390 10.44 -3.55 -12.18
N LYS A 391 11.24 -2.77 -12.91
CA LYS A 391 11.69 -3.12 -14.29
C LYS A 391 12.92 -4.04 -14.34
N THR A 392 13.35 -4.61 -13.21
CA THR A 392 14.44 -5.59 -13.14
C THR A 392 13.88 -6.99 -12.95
N ALA A 393 14.53 -8.02 -13.53
CA ALA A 393 14.04 -9.40 -13.46
C ALA A 393 13.88 -9.94 -12.02
N SER A 394 14.59 -9.36 -11.05
CA SER A 394 14.57 -9.76 -9.64
C SER A 394 13.61 -8.97 -8.77
N HIS A 395 13.13 -7.79 -9.18
CA HIS A 395 12.25 -6.95 -8.36
C HIS A 395 12.79 -6.73 -6.93
N ALA A 396 14.08 -6.37 -6.83
CA ALA A 396 14.85 -6.53 -5.60
C ALA A 396 14.26 -5.86 -4.34
N ALA A 397 13.67 -4.66 -4.46
CA ALA A 397 13.05 -3.97 -3.32
C ALA A 397 11.74 -4.62 -2.86
N GLU A 398 10.94 -5.16 -3.77
CA GLU A 398 9.76 -5.96 -3.44
C GLU A 398 10.18 -7.22 -2.67
N LEU A 399 11.23 -7.91 -3.14
CA LEU A 399 11.76 -9.10 -2.47
C LEU A 399 12.23 -8.79 -1.03
N THR A 400 12.95 -7.69 -0.79
CA THR A 400 13.38 -7.33 0.58
C THR A 400 12.22 -6.88 1.46
N ALA A 401 11.21 -6.21 0.89
CA ALA A 401 9.97 -5.85 1.58
C ALA A 401 9.07 -7.06 1.92
N GLY A 402 9.29 -8.22 1.29
CA GLY A 402 8.57 -9.48 1.55
C GLY A 402 7.62 -9.91 0.43
N PHE A 403 7.48 -9.11 -0.63
CA PHE A 403 6.70 -9.44 -1.80
C PHE A 403 7.56 -10.28 -2.75
N HIS A 404 7.33 -11.59 -2.79
CA HIS A 404 8.08 -12.51 -3.67
C HIS A 404 7.58 -12.39 -5.13
N ASN A 405 7.81 -11.22 -5.75
CA ASN A 405 7.28 -10.81 -7.05
C ASN A 405 8.36 -10.67 -8.15
N PRO A 406 9.28 -11.64 -8.38
CA PRO A 406 10.18 -11.56 -9.53
C PRO A 406 9.37 -11.64 -10.84
N ALA A 407 9.96 -11.21 -11.96
CA ALA A 407 9.25 -11.05 -13.24
C ALA A 407 8.61 -12.34 -13.84
N ASN A 408 8.80 -13.50 -13.20
CA ASN A 408 8.22 -14.80 -13.56
C ASN A 408 7.17 -15.33 -12.55
N ARG A 409 6.80 -14.57 -11.52
CA ARG A 409 5.87 -14.99 -10.45
C ARG A 409 5.11 -13.81 -9.86
N ASP A 410 3.78 -13.91 -9.82
CA ASP A 410 2.95 -12.97 -9.08
C ASP A 410 3.16 -13.11 -7.55
N GLY A 411 3.71 -12.06 -6.94
CA GLY A 411 3.94 -11.95 -5.50
C GLY A 411 2.73 -11.49 -4.69
N TYR A 412 1.75 -10.85 -5.33
CA TYR A 412 0.59 -10.23 -4.70
C TYR A 412 -0.63 -11.16 -4.64
N ALA A 413 -0.81 -12.05 -5.62
CA ALA A 413 -1.90 -13.02 -5.65
C ALA A 413 -2.03 -13.88 -4.36
N PRO A 414 -0.95 -14.38 -3.72
CA PRO A 414 -1.05 -15.07 -2.42
C PRO A 414 -1.58 -14.19 -1.28
N ILE A 415 -1.26 -12.88 -1.30
CA ILE A 415 -1.76 -11.91 -0.32
C ILE A 415 -3.25 -11.65 -0.59
N ALA A 416 -3.64 -11.40 -1.84
CA ALA A 416 -5.03 -11.20 -2.22
C ALA A 416 -5.93 -12.41 -1.85
N VAL A 417 -5.43 -13.65 -2.03
CA VAL A 417 -6.12 -14.87 -1.57
C VAL A 417 -6.26 -14.92 -0.04
N MET A 418 -5.25 -14.47 0.71
CA MET A 418 -5.30 -14.38 2.16
C MET A 418 -6.31 -13.31 2.63
N LEU A 419 -6.34 -12.13 1.99
CA LEU A 419 -7.36 -11.10 2.27
C LEU A 419 -8.77 -11.61 1.95
N LYS A 420 -8.97 -12.29 0.81
CA LYS A 420 -10.25 -12.93 0.42
C LYS A 420 -10.74 -13.92 1.47
N LYS A 421 -9.85 -14.77 2.01
CA LYS A 421 -10.18 -15.75 3.05
C LYS A 421 -10.84 -15.09 4.27
N HIS A 422 -10.48 -13.85 4.57
CA HIS A 422 -10.99 -13.07 5.70
C HIS A 422 -12.08 -12.06 5.32
N GLY A 423 -12.45 -11.93 4.04
CA GLY A 423 -13.39 -10.90 3.59
C GLY A 423 -12.85 -9.46 3.68
N VAL A 424 -11.52 -9.32 3.67
CA VAL A 424 -10.82 -8.04 3.93
C VAL A 424 -10.57 -7.30 2.62
N ALA A 425 -10.81 -5.99 2.64
CA ALA A 425 -10.48 -5.09 1.55
C ALA A 425 -8.97 -4.83 1.49
N LEU A 426 -8.44 -4.63 0.29
CA LEU A 426 -7.09 -4.14 0.10
C LEU A 426 -7.10 -2.60 0.11
N ASN A 427 -6.23 -1.96 0.87
CA ASN A 427 -5.88 -0.55 0.66
C ASN A 427 -4.48 -0.49 0.01
N PHE A 428 -4.34 0.25 -1.09
CA PHE A 428 -3.08 0.35 -1.83
C PHE A 428 -2.67 1.79 -2.11
N THR A 429 -1.38 2.09 -1.96
CA THR A 429 -0.81 3.43 -2.16
C THR A 429 -0.34 3.65 -3.61
N CYS A 430 0.22 4.84 -3.90
CA CYS A 430 0.90 5.18 -5.17
C CYS A 430 0.02 5.35 -6.42
N VAL A 431 -1.31 5.46 -6.30
CA VAL A 431 -2.20 5.66 -7.47
C VAL A 431 -2.10 7.03 -8.13
N GLU A 432 -1.43 8.00 -7.50
CA GLU A 432 -1.14 9.31 -8.07
C GLU A 432 0.15 9.34 -8.92
N LEU A 433 1.07 8.38 -8.71
CA LEU A 433 2.39 8.38 -9.33
C LEU A 433 2.33 8.02 -10.82
N ARG A 434 3.23 8.63 -11.59
CA ARG A 434 3.42 8.39 -13.03
C ARG A 434 4.79 7.76 -13.27
N THR A 435 4.85 6.80 -14.18
CA THR A 435 6.12 6.14 -14.52
C THR A 435 7.03 7.06 -15.33
N LEU A 436 6.48 8.06 -16.04
CA LEU A 436 7.26 9.09 -16.76
C LEU A 436 8.03 10.00 -15.79
N ASP A 437 7.35 10.59 -14.80
CA ASP A 437 7.95 11.49 -13.82
C ASP A 437 9.13 10.80 -13.10
N GLN A 438 8.97 9.53 -12.72
CA GLN A 438 10.04 8.72 -12.12
C GLN A 438 11.24 8.46 -13.06
N HIS A 439 11.02 8.44 -14.38
CA HIS A 439 12.11 8.33 -15.37
C HIS A 439 12.83 9.66 -15.63
N GLU A 440 12.16 10.79 -15.43
CA GLU A 440 12.78 12.12 -15.54
C GLU A 440 13.59 12.44 -14.27
N ASP A 441 13.05 12.16 -13.09
CA ASP A 441 13.69 12.46 -11.80
C ASP A 441 14.75 11.43 -11.39
N PHE A 442 14.49 10.13 -11.59
CA PHE A 442 15.32 9.01 -11.10
C PHE A 442 15.41 7.84 -12.10
N PRO A 443 15.93 8.04 -13.33
CA PRO A 443 16.00 6.99 -14.36
C PRO A 443 16.74 5.72 -13.90
N GLU A 444 17.71 5.85 -12.99
CA GLU A 444 18.44 4.73 -12.40
C GLU A 444 17.59 3.84 -11.49
N ALA A 445 16.45 4.33 -10.97
CA ALA A 445 15.56 3.58 -10.10
C ALA A 445 14.83 2.42 -10.82
N LEU A 446 14.79 2.44 -12.16
CA LEU A 446 14.10 1.44 -12.99
C LEU A 446 12.66 1.19 -12.51
N ALA A 447 11.97 2.27 -12.14
CA ALA A 447 10.67 2.23 -11.50
C ALA A 447 9.50 2.01 -12.47
N ASP A 448 8.41 1.43 -11.96
CA ASP A 448 7.12 1.35 -12.66
C ASP A 448 5.90 1.44 -11.72
N PRO A 449 5.60 2.59 -11.12
CA PRO A 449 4.41 2.73 -10.28
C PRO A 449 3.12 2.38 -11.04
N GLU A 450 3.02 2.68 -12.34
CA GLU A 450 1.83 2.38 -13.13
C GLU A 450 1.67 0.87 -13.40
N GLY A 451 2.76 0.18 -13.74
CA GLY A 451 2.78 -1.28 -13.89
C GLY A 451 2.46 -2.01 -12.57
N LEU A 452 3.00 -1.50 -11.45
CA LEU A 452 2.75 -2.04 -10.12
C LEU A 452 1.29 -1.86 -9.68
N VAL A 453 0.73 -0.64 -9.80
CA VAL A 453 -0.69 -0.38 -9.52
C VAL A 453 -1.57 -1.31 -10.35
N TRP A 454 -1.29 -1.45 -11.65
CA TRP A 454 -2.05 -2.37 -12.50
C TRP A 454 -1.97 -3.82 -11.99
N GLN A 455 -0.81 -4.33 -11.62
CA GLN A 455 -0.67 -5.70 -11.12
C GLN A 455 -1.47 -5.91 -9.82
N VAL A 456 -1.30 -5.02 -8.83
CA VAL A 456 -1.88 -5.16 -7.50
C VAL A 456 -3.41 -5.07 -7.54
N LEU A 457 -3.96 -4.11 -8.30
CA LEU A 457 -5.41 -3.96 -8.45
C LEU A 457 -6.04 -5.20 -9.13
N ASN A 458 -5.41 -5.73 -10.19
CA ASN A 458 -5.93 -6.93 -10.86
C ASN A 458 -5.81 -8.19 -9.98
N ALA A 459 -4.70 -8.40 -9.27
CA ALA A 459 -4.54 -9.52 -8.35
C ALA A 459 -5.61 -9.54 -7.24
N ALA A 460 -6.04 -8.36 -6.77
CA ALA A 460 -7.14 -8.18 -5.84
C ALA A 460 -8.51 -8.43 -6.48
N TRP A 461 -8.78 -7.79 -7.62
CA TRP A 461 -10.08 -7.88 -8.28
C TRP A 461 -10.38 -9.26 -8.89
N ASP A 462 -9.38 -9.97 -9.40
CA ASP A 462 -9.53 -11.33 -9.96
C ASP A 462 -9.91 -12.35 -8.88
N VAL A 463 -9.58 -12.06 -7.61
CA VAL A 463 -10.08 -12.80 -6.45
C VAL A 463 -11.30 -12.13 -5.80
N SER A 464 -11.83 -11.05 -6.38
CA SER A 464 -13.07 -10.36 -5.98
C SER A 464 -13.04 -9.79 -4.55
N ILE A 465 -11.90 -9.26 -4.10
CA ILE A 465 -11.87 -8.37 -2.92
C ILE A 465 -12.08 -6.92 -3.34
N LEU A 466 -12.64 -6.12 -2.41
CA LEU A 466 -12.75 -4.68 -2.58
C LEU A 466 -11.35 -4.05 -2.51
N VAL A 467 -11.17 -2.92 -3.21
CA VAL A 467 -9.91 -2.17 -3.20
C VAL A 467 -10.18 -0.70 -2.92
N ALA A 468 -9.63 -0.19 -1.82
CA ALA A 468 -9.50 1.22 -1.51
C ALA A 468 -8.09 1.70 -1.88
N SER A 469 -7.88 3.03 -1.88
CA SER A 469 -6.55 3.58 -2.19
C SER A 469 -6.28 4.93 -1.55
N GLU A 470 -4.99 5.25 -1.45
CA GLU A 470 -4.44 6.52 -0.98
C GLU A 470 -3.38 7.06 -1.95
N ASN A 471 -3.23 8.38 -2.01
CA ASN A 471 -2.03 8.97 -2.61
C ASN A 471 -0.81 8.80 -1.67
N ALA A 472 0.33 8.38 -2.21
CA ALA A 472 1.56 8.21 -1.42
C ALA A 472 2.26 9.54 -1.11
N LEU A 473 2.20 10.50 -2.05
CA LEU A 473 2.76 11.85 -1.91
C LEU A 473 1.65 12.91 -1.94
N PRO A 474 1.82 14.07 -1.25
CA PRO A 474 0.84 15.16 -1.30
C PRO A 474 0.66 15.70 -2.72
N CYS A 475 -0.58 15.71 -3.21
CA CYS A 475 -0.96 16.23 -4.53
C CYS A 475 -2.03 17.31 -4.37
N TYR A 476 -1.83 18.47 -4.99
CA TYR A 476 -2.75 19.62 -4.91
C TYR A 476 -3.23 20.10 -6.28
N ASP A 477 -2.68 19.53 -7.34
CA ASP A 477 -2.85 19.97 -8.71
C ASP A 477 -3.83 19.08 -9.49
N ARG A 478 -4.37 19.67 -10.55
CA ARG A 478 -5.32 19.03 -11.47
C ARG A 478 -4.80 17.74 -12.10
N GLU A 479 -3.50 17.65 -12.35
CA GLU A 479 -2.89 16.58 -13.13
C GLU A 479 -2.70 15.29 -12.31
N GLY A 480 -2.32 15.40 -11.04
CA GLY A 480 -2.31 14.28 -10.11
C GLY A 480 -3.73 13.83 -9.72
N TYR A 481 -4.67 14.76 -9.48
CA TYR A 481 -6.09 14.41 -9.28
C TYR A 481 -6.69 13.66 -10.48
N ASN A 482 -6.36 14.05 -11.72
CA ASN A 482 -6.75 13.32 -12.92
C ASN A 482 -6.15 11.89 -12.93
N LYS A 483 -4.89 11.73 -12.54
CA LYS A 483 -4.22 10.42 -12.50
C LYS A 483 -4.87 9.48 -11.46
N ILE A 484 -5.19 9.99 -10.28
CA ILE A 484 -5.97 9.28 -9.25
C ILE A 484 -7.33 8.85 -9.83
N LEU A 485 -8.07 9.76 -10.50
CA LEU A 485 -9.39 9.47 -11.08
C LEU A 485 -9.38 8.37 -12.14
N GLU A 486 -8.37 8.32 -13.02
CA GLU A 486 -8.25 7.27 -14.05
C GLU A 486 -7.97 5.89 -13.41
N ASN A 487 -7.12 5.84 -12.38
CA ASN A 487 -6.87 4.62 -11.61
C ASN A 487 -8.07 4.21 -10.73
N ALA A 488 -8.81 5.19 -10.19
CA ALA A 488 -9.98 4.96 -9.35
C ALA A 488 -11.17 4.40 -10.13
N LYS A 489 -11.29 4.77 -11.40
CA LYS A 489 -12.42 4.41 -12.28
C LYS A 489 -11.93 4.00 -13.68
N PRO A 490 -11.20 2.87 -13.84
CA PRO A 490 -10.58 2.47 -15.10
C PRO A 490 -11.50 2.58 -16.32
N ARG A 491 -10.98 3.13 -17.42
CA ARG A 491 -11.76 3.32 -18.64
C ARG A 491 -11.94 2.00 -19.38
N ASN A 492 -13.19 1.59 -19.57
CA ASN A 492 -13.59 0.36 -20.27
C ASN A 492 -13.19 -0.95 -19.56
N ASP A 493 -13.10 -0.97 -18.23
CA ASP A 493 -13.07 -2.26 -17.52
C ASP A 493 -14.36 -3.06 -17.83
N PRO A 494 -14.27 -4.31 -18.34
CA PRO A 494 -15.43 -5.06 -18.81
C PRO A 494 -16.35 -5.52 -17.66
N ASP A 495 -15.83 -5.59 -16.44
CA ASP A 495 -16.54 -6.00 -15.24
C ASP A 495 -17.02 -4.79 -14.41
N GLY A 496 -16.77 -3.56 -14.89
CA GLY A 496 -17.16 -2.31 -14.25
C GLY A 496 -16.36 -1.99 -12.97
N ARG A 497 -15.15 -2.54 -12.83
CA ARG A 497 -14.31 -2.40 -11.63
C ARG A 497 -13.91 -0.95 -11.37
N HIS A 498 -13.91 -0.57 -10.10
CA HIS A 498 -13.56 0.74 -9.56
C HIS A 498 -13.15 0.58 -8.09
N LEU A 499 -12.53 1.60 -7.51
CA LEU A 499 -12.20 1.60 -6.08
C LEU A 499 -13.47 1.68 -5.22
N SER A 500 -13.47 1.01 -4.07
CA SER A 500 -14.56 1.07 -3.08
C SER A 500 -14.53 2.33 -2.21
N ALA A 501 -13.35 2.95 -2.07
CA ALA A 501 -13.13 4.22 -1.40
C ALA A 501 -11.79 4.83 -1.84
N PHE A 502 -11.61 6.14 -1.64
CA PHE A 502 -10.32 6.79 -1.74
C PHE A 502 -10.08 7.69 -0.53
N THR A 503 -8.87 7.65 0.03
CA THR A 503 -8.50 8.50 1.16
C THR A 503 -7.36 9.44 0.78
N TYR A 504 -7.62 10.74 0.89
CA TYR A 504 -6.64 11.78 0.60
C TYR A 504 -5.67 11.98 1.78
N LEU A 505 -4.37 11.85 1.50
CA LEU A 505 -3.27 12.10 2.41
C LEU A 505 -2.68 13.50 2.10
N ARG A 506 -2.83 14.51 2.96
CA ARG A 506 -3.47 14.56 4.28
C ARG A 506 -4.14 15.92 4.50
N LEU A 507 -5.09 16.03 5.42
CA LEU A 507 -5.57 17.33 5.92
C LEU A 507 -4.39 18.17 6.43
N SER A 508 -4.19 19.33 5.79
CA SER A 508 -3.10 20.26 6.10
C SER A 508 -3.54 21.71 5.83
N PRO A 509 -2.81 22.71 6.36
CA PRO A 509 -3.03 24.11 5.99
C PRO A 509 -2.90 24.36 4.49
N VAL A 510 -2.01 23.61 3.80
CA VAL A 510 -1.78 23.73 2.35
C VAL A 510 -2.97 23.23 1.55
N LEU A 511 -3.62 22.12 1.95
CA LEU A 511 -4.87 21.66 1.34
C LEU A 511 -5.98 22.73 1.48
N MET A 512 -6.01 23.43 2.62
CA MET A 512 -7.00 24.45 2.93
C MET A 512 -6.74 25.81 2.25
N GLU A 513 -5.65 25.96 1.48
CA GLU A 513 -5.44 27.14 0.65
C GLU A 513 -6.48 27.21 -0.47
N ARG A 514 -7.01 28.41 -0.71
CA ARG A 514 -8.17 28.64 -1.61
C ARG A 514 -8.04 28.03 -3.01
N HIS A 515 -6.84 27.97 -3.58
CA HIS A 515 -6.63 27.39 -4.90
C HIS A 515 -6.64 25.85 -4.86
N ASN A 516 -5.84 25.28 -3.95
CA ASN A 516 -5.70 23.84 -3.76
C ASN A 516 -7.04 23.22 -3.36
N PHE A 517 -7.79 23.90 -2.48
CA PHE A 517 -9.11 23.44 -2.03
C PHE A 517 -10.17 23.46 -3.15
N ALA A 518 -10.06 24.38 -4.13
CA ALA A 518 -10.98 24.43 -5.26
C ALA A 518 -10.73 23.28 -6.26
N GLU A 519 -9.47 22.90 -6.50
CA GLU A 519 -9.16 21.68 -7.27
C GLU A 519 -9.52 20.41 -6.49
N PHE A 520 -9.38 20.40 -5.16
CA PHE A 520 -9.86 19.30 -4.30
C PHE A 520 -11.39 19.13 -4.35
N GLU A 521 -12.18 20.21 -4.24
CA GLU A 521 -13.64 20.17 -4.42
C GLU A 521 -14.02 19.57 -5.79
N ARG A 522 -13.31 20.00 -6.85
CA ARG A 522 -13.48 19.48 -8.21
C ARG A 522 -13.13 17.98 -8.30
N PHE A 523 -12.09 17.54 -7.62
CA PHE A 523 -11.72 16.12 -7.52
C PHE A 523 -12.81 15.30 -6.82
N VAL A 524 -13.28 15.74 -5.64
CA VAL A 524 -14.35 15.08 -4.87
C VAL A 524 -15.60 14.88 -5.73
N LYS A 525 -16.08 15.92 -6.42
CA LYS A 525 -17.24 15.83 -7.34
C LYS A 525 -17.06 14.77 -8.43
N ARG A 526 -15.86 14.65 -9.01
CA ARG A 526 -15.58 13.65 -10.06
C ARG A 526 -15.43 12.23 -9.48
N MET A 527 -14.95 12.09 -8.25
CA MET A 527 -14.99 10.82 -7.50
C MET A 527 -16.43 10.40 -7.18
N HIS A 528 -17.32 11.35 -6.89
CA HIS A 528 -18.76 11.11 -6.73
C HIS A 528 -19.51 10.87 -8.06
N GLY A 529 -18.88 11.12 -9.20
CA GLY A 529 -19.51 10.96 -10.52
C GLY A 529 -20.43 12.13 -10.91
N GLU A 530 -20.23 13.30 -10.31
CA GLU A 530 -20.92 14.54 -10.66
C GLU A 530 -20.26 15.24 -11.87
N ALA A 531 -21.06 16.04 -12.58
CA ALA A 531 -20.56 16.89 -13.67
C ALA A 531 -19.90 18.16 -13.13
N VAL A 532 -18.74 18.54 -13.68
CA VAL A 532 -18.03 19.77 -13.31
C VAL A 532 -18.10 20.79 -14.44
N PRO A 533 -18.52 22.06 -14.19
CA PRO A 533 -18.77 23.04 -15.26
C PRO A 533 -17.56 23.52 -16.07
N ASP A 534 -16.34 23.18 -15.67
CA ASP A 534 -15.11 23.68 -16.27
C ASP A 534 -14.55 22.80 -17.41
N LEU A 535 -15.16 21.64 -17.64
CA LEU A 535 -14.83 20.76 -18.75
C LEU A 535 -15.31 21.35 -20.08
N GLN A 536 -14.37 21.61 -21.00
CA GLN A 536 -14.69 21.89 -22.40
C GLN A 536 -15.14 20.61 -23.11
N LEU A 537 -16.40 20.24 -22.88
CA LEU A 537 -17.04 19.08 -23.51
C LEU A 537 -17.31 19.35 -25.00
N PHE A 538 -16.79 18.51 -25.88
CA PHE A 538 -17.31 18.37 -27.24
C PHE A 538 -18.40 17.27 -27.25
N PRO A 539 -19.53 17.47 -27.95
CA PRO A 539 -20.59 16.48 -28.00
C PRO A 539 -20.12 15.20 -28.73
N ASN A 540 -20.46 14.04 -28.16
CA ASN A 540 -20.20 12.72 -28.76
C ASN A 540 -20.59 12.70 -30.24
N GLU A 541 -19.70 12.18 -31.09
CA GLU A 541 -20.05 11.81 -32.45
C GLU A 541 -21.20 10.80 -32.42
N LYS A 542 -22.36 11.18 -32.96
CA LYS A 542 -23.47 10.25 -33.14
C LYS A 542 -23.04 9.16 -34.13
N PRO A 543 -23.39 7.87 -33.88
CA PRO A 543 -23.13 6.82 -34.86
C PRO A 543 -23.84 7.17 -36.17
N ALA A 544 -23.11 7.20 -37.27
CA ALA A 544 -23.63 7.58 -38.57
C ALA A 544 -24.71 6.58 -39.03
N THR A 545 -25.93 7.07 -39.22
CA THR A 545 -26.98 6.33 -39.94
C THR A 545 -26.63 6.29 -41.43
N PRO A 546 -26.74 5.12 -42.08
CA PRO A 546 -26.46 5.00 -43.51
C PRO A 546 -27.64 5.53 -44.33
N ASP A 547 -27.62 6.82 -44.67
CA ASP A 547 -28.58 7.40 -45.61
C ASP A 547 -28.30 6.90 -47.04
N GLY A 548 -29.11 5.95 -47.49
CA GLY A 548 -29.18 5.56 -48.87
C GLY A 548 -29.74 6.70 -49.73
N LYS A 549 -29.01 7.07 -50.79
CA LYS A 549 -29.53 7.97 -51.82
C LYS A 549 -30.15 7.16 -52.96
N ASP A 550 -31.46 6.96 -52.88
CA ASP A 550 -32.28 6.71 -54.07
C ASP A 550 -33.00 8.01 -54.47
N GLY A 551 -32.88 8.35 -55.76
CA GLY A 551 -33.52 9.51 -56.37
C GLY A 551 -32.73 10.00 -57.60
N GLN A 552 -33.34 10.28 -58.74
CA GLN A 552 -34.77 10.31 -59.10
C GLN A 552 -34.90 10.29 -60.64
N VAL A 553 -35.97 9.64 -61.17
CA VAL A 553 -36.77 10.09 -62.36
C VAL A 553 -36.02 10.06 -63.74
N ALA A 554 -36.58 9.66 -64.89
CA ALA A 554 -37.97 9.58 -65.37
C ALA A 554 -38.20 8.47 -66.43
N ALA A 555 -39.48 8.35 -66.85
CA ALA A 555 -40.06 7.51 -67.90
C ALA A 555 -40.42 6.07 -67.50
#